data_AF-A0A354WQ94-F1
#
_entry.id   AF-A0A354WQ94-F1
#
_cell.length_a   1.000
_cell.length_b   1.000
_cell.length_c   1.000
_cell.angle_alpha   90.00
_cell.angle_beta   90.00
_cell.angle_gamma   90.00
#
_symmetry.space_group_name_H-M   'P 1'
#
loop_
_entity.id
_entity.type
_entity.pdbx_description
1 polymer ?
#
loop_
_entity_poly.entity_id
_entity_poly.type
_entity_poly.pdbx_seq_one_letter_code
_entity_poly.pdbx_strand_id
1 'polypeptide(L)'
;MRHSLFKVLVCICLFLLIIVILICSIPSIVLDSVFGLNGVPPAEGVTLESSYSEMSNAVSAVIDAGYDQSLARVEEIILDGGYDYDLSMDALINHAQSSAGYDVCYILAAYSASLQQKGTSVEDMVAKLARISDQMFPVSYVERQQERLVPVSYSTYKPVTVTVVTRIESAGIVNNVPRYNYTTEQRRYYLPDEARESDEEITVPKYKAVSVKVPTYSGGKISGTRTETYYEADGDETLEPTTEIIKYVECTISPFDNSVILEAFGIDTSAQYPQFNLTYGEVIQNMANALKMTLYGTLGSGTSVPLTDAELIAFVNSLSCNDTRKHIVTTALSLVGKVPYFWGGKSEAGWNDEWNTPKLVTAAGSSSTGTIRPYGLDCSRFTDWVYKTALGISIQAGSWAQYTSSTPISEAELLPGDLGFLLNDGGTTDHVLIFAGYDESGNRKWVHSEGGVGVHINTPGYDSKLVLRRPSGVNFSQDVGSPAYGEPLYSLEVNVTHYCACTKCCGPNAKGITASGKKVAVGMVAMSSYYPFGTQIMINGVMYTVEDRGGSGIENNIARVDIFVPDHNEALRLGRFNTTAYIYRIGR
;
A
#
# COMPACT_ATOMS: atom_id res chain seq x y z
N MET A 1 -12.32 65.72 15.47
CA MET A 1 -13.24 65.01 14.54
C MET A 1 -12.62 64.74 13.16
N ARG A 2 -12.07 65.72 12.42
CA ARG A 2 -11.45 65.48 11.08
C ARG A 2 -10.31 64.44 11.07
N HIS A 3 -9.42 64.46 12.06
CA HIS A 3 -8.31 63.50 12.16
C HIS A 3 -8.76 62.06 12.42
N SER A 4 -9.87 61.86 13.15
CA SER A 4 -10.42 60.54 13.44
C SER A 4 -11.13 59.95 12.21
N LEU A 5 -11.89 60.79 11.48
CA LEU A 5 -12.52 60.42 10.20
C LEU A 5 -11.48 60.03 9.14
N PHE A 6 -10.35 60.74 9.08
CA PHE A 6 -9.28 60.41 8.13
C PHE A 6 -8.60 59.07 8.46
N LYS A 7 -8.38 58.76 9.74
CA LYS A 7 -7.86 57.46 10.18
C LYS A 7 -8.83 56.32 9.89
N VAL A 8 -10.13 56.52 10.12
CA VAL A 8 -11.18 55.53 9.79
C VAL A 8 -11.24 55.31 8.27
N LEU A 9 -11.17 56.37 7.46
CA LEU A 9 -11.14 56.25 6.00
C LEU A 9 -9.90 55.50 5.51
N VAL A 10 -8.71 55.81 6.06
CA VAL A 10 -7.47 55.08 5.75
C VAL A 10 -7.58 53.60 6.15
N CYS A 11 -8.15 53.28 7.31
CA CYS A 11 -8.41 51.90 7.71
C CYS A 11 -9.38 51.18 6.77
N ILE A 12 -10.48 51.83 6.34
CA ILE A 12 -11.42 51.24 5.38
C ILE A 12 -10.76 51.04 4.02
N CYS A 13 -9.97 52.01 3.55
CA CYS A 13 -9.23 51.89 2.29
C CYS A 13 -8.17 50.78 2.34
N LEU A 14 -7.42 50.64 3.45
CA LEU A 14 -6.47 49.55 3.65
C LEU A 14 -7.18 48.19 3.74
N PHE A 15 -8.33 48.13 4.41
CA PHE A 15 -9.14 46.92 4.49
C PHE A 15 -9.69 46.49 3.12
N LEU A 16 -10.23 47.44 2.34
CA LEU A 16 -10.69 47.18 0.97
C LEU A 16 -9.52 46.79 0.06
N LEU A 17 -8.36 47.42 0.21
CA LEU A 17 -7.14 47.05 -0.53
C LEU A 17 -6.71 45.62 -0.22
N ILE A 18 -6.74 45.20 1.05
CA ILE A 18 -6.42 43.83 1.48
C ILE A 18 -7.40 42.84 0.84
N ILE A 19 -8.69 43.14 0.83
CA ILE A 19 -9.71 42.30 0.18
C ILE A 19 -9.47 42.19 -1.34
N VAL A 20 -9.16 43.30 -2.00
CA VAL A 20 -8.86 43.30 -3.45
C VAL A 20 -7.58 42.52 -3.77
N ILE A 21 -6.54 42.65 -2.94
CA ILE A 21 -5.30 41.88 -3.09
C ILE A 21 -5.61 40.39 -2.92
N LEU A 22 -6.37 40.01 -1.89
CA LEU A 22 -6.74 38.62 -1.61
C LEU A 22 -7.53 37.98 -2.77
N ILE A 23 -8.49 38.71 -3.34
CA ILE A 23 -9.31 38.24 -4.47
C ILE A 23 -8.47 38.07 -5.73
N CYS A 24 -7.48 38.93 -5.96
CA CYS A 24 -6.60 38.84 -7.12
C CYS A 24 -5.47 37.81 -6.95
N SER A 25 -5.09 37.49 -5.71
CA SER A 25 -3.93 36.63 -5.39
C SER A 25 -4.28 35.18 -5.08
N ILE A 26 -5.54 34.84 -4.81
CA ILE A 26 -5.95 33.44 -4.61
C ILE A 26 -6.53 32.90 -5.92
N PRO A 27 -6.29 31.62 -6.27
CA PRO A 27 -6.91 30.99 -7.43
C PRO A 27 -8.44 31.12 -7.39
N SER A 28 -9.02 31.72 -8.42
CA SER A 28 -10.47 31.97 -8.55
C SER A 28 -11.30 30.69 -8.47
N ILE A 29 -10.77 29.56 -8.93
CA ILE A 29 -11.44 28.25 -8.78
C ILE A 29 -11.78 27.91 -7.31
N VAL A 30 -11.02 28.44 -6.35
CA VAL A 30 -11.26 28.27 -4.90
C VAL A 30 -12.17 29.38 -4.33
N LEU A 31 -12.23 30.54 -5.00
CA LEU A 31 -12.99 31.70 -4.54
C LEU A 31 -14.41 31.78 -5.11
N ASP A 32 -14.64 31.20 -6.29
CA ASP A 32 -15.87 31.36 -7.06
C ASP A 32 -17.10 30.86 -6.28
N SER A 33 -17.00 29.73 -5.57
CA SER A 33 -18.06 29.16 -4.74
C SER A 33 -18.28 29.92 -3.41
N VAL A 34 -17.21 30.52 -2.88
CA VAL A 34 -17.21 31.27 -1.61
C VAL A 34 -17.80 32.67 -1.77
N PHE A 35 -17.50 33.32 -2.91
CA PHE A 35 -17.86 34.72 -3.16
C PHE A 35 -18.85 34.91 -4.31
N GLY A 36 -19.26 33.83 -5.00
CA GLY A 36 -20.23 33.87 -6.09
C GLY A 36 -19.75 34.61 -7.34
N LEU A 37 -18.43 34.59 -7.58
CA LEU A 37 -17.78 35.37 -8.65
C LEU A 37 -18.12 34.84 -10.06
N ASN A 38 -18.63 33.61 -10.15
CA ASN A 38 -19.09 32.97 -11.37
C ASN A 38 -20.59 33.25 -11.70
N GLY A 39 -21.27 34.08 -10.91
CA GLY A 39 -22.68 34.43 -11.10
C GLY A 39 -23.68 33.51 -10.40
N VAL A 40 -23.20 32.52 -9.64
CA VAL A 40 -24.03 31.70 -8.73
C VAL A 40 -23.93 32.32 -7.33
N PRO A 41 -25.04 32.51 -6.58
CA PRO A 41 -24.98 33.03 -5.22
C PRO A 41 -24.10 32.13 -4.33
N PRO A 42 -23.29 32.70 -3.41
CA PRO A 42 -22.54 31.92 -2.43
C PRO A 42 -23.47 30.98 -1.66
N ALA A 43 -23.12 29.70 -1.59
CA ALA A 43 -23.90 28.75 -0.80
C ALA A 43 -23.67 28.99 0.71
N GLU A 44 -24.74 28.82 1.50
CA GLU A 44 -24.72 29.08 2.94
C GLU A 44 -23.71 28.15 3.64
N GLY A 45 -22.71 28.73 4.31
CA GLY A 45 -21.73 27.99 5.11
C GLY A 45 -20.48 27.50 4.37
N VAL A 46 -20.32 27.79 3.07
CA VAL A 46 -19.10 27.45 2.32
C VAL A 46 -17.92 28.31 2.80
N THR A 47 -16.83 27.65 3.18
CA THR A 47 -15.55 28.27 3.56
C THR A 47 -14.49 28.03 2.48
N LEU A 48 -13.43 28.85 2.50
CA LEU A 48 -12.27 28.66 1.63
C LEU A 48 -11.65 27.26 1.79
N GLU A 49 -11.60 26.74 3.02
CA GLU A 49 -11.10 25.41 3.34
C GLU A 49 -11.98 24.31 2.72
N SER A 50 -13.31 24.43 2.84
CA SER A 50 -14.23 23.48 2.22
C SER A 50 -14.16 23.50 0.69
N SER A 51 -14.02 24.69 0.08
CA SER A 51 -13.85 24.82 -1.36
C SER A 51 -12.50 24.26 -1.82
N TYR A 52 -11.42 24.50 -1.07
CA TYR A 52 -10.11 23.93 -1.37
C TYR A 52 -10.13 22.40 -1.27
N SER A 53 -10.75 21.85 -0.22
CA SER A 53 -10.86 20.39 -0.05
C SER A 53 -11.61 19.75 -1.22
N GLU A 54 -12.72 20.35 -1.66
CA GLU A 54 -13.45 19.88 -2.85
C GLU A 54 -12.57 19.88 -4.11
N MET A 55 -11.86 20.99 -4.36
CA MET A 55 -10.96 21.09 -5.51
C MET A 55 -9.78 20.13 -5.42
N SER A 56 -9.20 19.98 -4.23
CA SER A 56 -8.11 19.05 -3.96
C SER A 56 -8.53 17.62 -4.22
N ASN A 57 -9.72 17.22 -3.75
CA ASN A 57 -10.27 15.89 -4.01
C ASN A 57 -10.49 15.65 -5.51
N ALA A 58 -10.98 16.65 -6.24
CA ALA A 58 -11.15 16.56 -7.69
C ALA A 58 -9.81 16.41 -8.42
N VAL A 59 -8.77 17.17 -8.03
CA VAL A 59 -7.42 17.05 -8.59
C VAL A 59 -6.82 15.68 -8.28
N SER A 60 -6.86 15.26 -7.00
CA SER A 60 -6.34 13.95 -6.58
C SER A 60 -7.03 12.81 -7.31
N ALA A 61 -8.36 12.83 -7.47
CA ALA A 61 -9.07 11.78 -8.20
C ALA A 61 -8.61 11.63 -9.66
N VAL A 62 -8.29 12.74 -10.35
CA VAL A 62 -7.78 12.68 -11.72
C VAL A 62 -6.34 12.19 -11.77
N ILE A 63 -5.51 12.58 -10.81
CA ILE A 63 -4.12 12.14 -10.73
C ILE A 63 -4.04 10.65 -10.36
N ASP A 64 -4.88 10.19 -9.43
CA ASP A 64 -5.03 8.77 -9.09
C ASP A 64 -5.45 7.97 -10.33
N ALA A 65 -6.37 8.49 -11.14
CA ALA A 65 -6.74 7.87 -12.41
C ALA A 65 -5.57 7.83 -13.42
N GLY A 66 -4.69 8.83 -13.42
CA GLY A 66 -3.45 8.82 -14.22
C GLY A 66 -2.45 7.77 -13.74
N TYR A 67 -2.27 7.66 -12.43
CA TYR A 67 -1.41 6.62 -11.83
C TYR A 67 -1.94 5.21 -12.15
N ASP A 68 -3.25 5.01 -12.05
CA ASP A 68 -3.91 3.77 -12.43
C ASP A 68 -3.68 3.43 -13.91
N GLN A 69 -3.65 4.42 -14.80
CA GLN A 69 -3.30 4.20 -16.21
C GLN A 69 -1.85 3.78 -16.39
N SER A 70 -0.92 4.33 -15.63
CA SER A 70 0.49 3.92 -15.68
C SER A 70 0.68 2.50 -15.16
N LEU A 71 -0.02 2.10 -14.10
CA LEU A 71 -0.06 0.72 -13.63
C LEU A 71 -0.66 -0.22 -14.68
N ALA A 72 -1.74 0.18 -15.35
CA ALA A 72 -2.32 -0.57 -16.46
C ALA A 72 -1.36 -0.68 -17.65
N ARG A 73 -0.57 0.36 -17.93
CA ARG A 73 0.46 0.35 -18.97
C ARG A 73 1.60 -0.61 -18.63
N VAL A 74 1.99 -0.72 -17.36
CA VAL A 74 2.94 -1.74 -16.89
C VAL A 74 2.38 -3.15 -17.15
N GLU A 75 1.11 -3.41 -16.79
CA GLU A 75 0.47 -4.70 -17.09
C GLU A 75 0.46 -4.99 -18.60
N GLU A 76 0.13 -4.01 -19.43
CA GLU A 76 0.12 -4.15 -20.90
C GLU A 76 1.51 -4.52 -21.44
N ILE A 77 2.57 -3.84 -20.98
CA ILE A 77 3.96 -4.15 -21.38
C ILE A 77 4.32 -5.59 -21.02
N ILE A 78 3.94 -6.05 -19.82
CA ILE A 78 4.21 -7.41 -19.35
C ILE A 78 3.46 -8.44 -20.20
N LEU A 79 2.15 -8.26 -20.36
CA LEU A 79 1.27 -9.23 -21.01
C LEU A 79 1.49 -9.31 -22.51
N ASP A 80 1.54 -8.17 -23.21
CA ASP A 80 1.73 -8.14 -24.66
C ASP A 80 3.15 -8.56 -25.06
N GLY A 81 4.13 -8.34 -24.18
CA GLY A 81 5.51 -8.81 -24.35
C GLY A 81 5.72 -10.30 -24.06
N GLY A 82 4.73 -10.99 -23.48
CA GLY A 82 4.84 -12.39 -23.07
C GLY A 82 5.87 -12.62 -21.97
N TYR A 83 6.08 -11.62 -21.10
CA TYR A 83 7.01 -11.68 -19.97
C TYR A 83 6.39 -12.41 -18.77
N ASP A 84 7.23 -12.96 -17.91
CA ASP A 84 6.79 -13.54 -16.64
C ASP A 84 6.25 -12.44 -15.72
N TYR A 85 4.98 -12.58 -15.33
CA TYR A 85 4.25 -11.54 -14.60
C TYR A 85 4.78 -11.32 -13.19
N ASP A 86 4.97 -12.40 -12.42
CA ASP A 86 5.39 -12.31 -11.02
C ASP A 86 6.81 -11.72 -10.95
N LEU A 87 7.74 -12.16 -11.81
CA LEU A 87 9.10 -11.60 -11.85
C LEU A 87 9.13 -10.14 -12.30
N SER A 88 8.27 -9.76 -13.25
CA SER A 88 8.21 -8.38 -13.75
C SER A 88 7.62 -7.43 -12.71
N MET A 89 6.59 -7.86 -11.99
CA MET A 89 6.00 -7.09 -10.89
C MET A 89 6.95 -7.01 -9.68
N ASP A 90 7.78 -8.03 -9.44
CA ASP A 90 8.83 -8.00 -8.41
C ASP A 90 9.96 -7.03 -8.75
N ALA A 91 10.23 -6.85 -10.04
CA ALA A 91 11.22 -5.91 -10.53
C ALA A 91 10.67 -4.49 -10.73
N LEU A 92 9.37 -4.24 -10.48
CA LEU A 92 8.74 -2.95 -10.68
C LEU A 92 9.33 -1.89 -9.73
N ILE A 93 9.90 -0.83 -10.31
CA ILE A 93 10.35 0.36 -9.58
C ILE A 93 9.26 1.42 -9.68
N ASN A 94 8.58 1.68 -8.58
CA ASN A 94 7.41 2.56 -8.55
C ASN A 94 7.64 3.85 -7.76
N HIS A 95 8.15 4.88 -8.43
CA HIS A 95 8.36 6.20 -7.82
C HIS A 95 7.07 7.02 -7.69
N ALA A 96 5.96 6.60 -8.31
CA ALA A 96 4.66 7.25 -8.15
C ALA A 96 3.99 6.89 -6.80
N GLN A 97 4.35 5.75 -6.20
CA GLN A 97 3.85 5.31 -4.89
C GLN A 97 4.39 6.16 -3.72
N SER A 98 5.53 6.85 -3.93
CA SER A 98 6.16 7.75 -2.96
C SER A 98 5.74 9.22 -3.18
N SER A 99 4.68 9.58 -2.48
CA SER A 99 4.15 10.86 -1.98
C SER A 99 4.62 12.28 -2.30
N ALA A 100 5.56 12.57 -3.19
CA ALA A 100 6.10 13.94 -3.31
C ALA A 100 5.77 14.62 -4.66
N GLY A 101 4.91 14.02 -5.48
CA GLY A 101 4.89 14.31 -6.91
C GLY A 101 4.28 15.66 -7.31
N TYR A 102 3.15 16.06 -6.71
CA TYR A 102 2.32 17.16 -7.26
C TYR A 102 1.83 18.16 -6.21
N ASP A 103 1.75 19.43 -6.61
CA ASP A 103 1.31 20.55 -5.76
C ASP A 103 -0.10 20.99 -6.18
N VAL A 104 -1.10 20.59 -5.39
CA VAL A 104 -2.51 20.96 -5.64
C VAL A 104 -2.69 22.48 -5.71
N CYS A 105 -2.05 23.25 -4.82
CA CYS A 105 -2.14 24.71 -4.86
C CYS A 105 -1.56 25.27 -6.16
N TYR A 106 -0.48 24.68 -6.67
CA TYR A 106 0.10 25.04 -7.97
C TYR A 106 -0.84 24.68 -9.12
N ILE A 107 -1.46 23.51 -9.13
CA ILE A 107 -2.40 23.07 -10.17
C ILE A 107 -3.62 24.00 -10.22
N LEU A 108 -4.22 24.32 -9.07
CA LEU A 108 -5.35 25.24 -8.99
C LEU A 108 -4.97 26.65 -9.45
N ALA A 109 -3.76 27.11 -9.11
CA ALA A 109 -3.22 28.38 -9.56
C ALA A 109 -2.95 28.39 -11.08
N ALA A 110 -2.36 27.33 -11.62
CA ALA A 110 -2.07 27.20 -13.05
C ALA A 110 -3.38 27.20 -13.85
N TYR A 111 -4.37 26.42 -13.42
CA TYR A 111 -5.69 26.41 -14.05
C TYR A 111 -6.33 27.79 -14.03
N SER A 112 -6.38 28.43 -12.86
CA SER A 112 -6.98 29.76 -12.72
C SER A 112 -6.24 30.82 -13.55
N ALA A 113 -4.89 30.75 -13.60
CA ALA A 113 -4.07 31.63 -14.44
C ALA A 113 -4.38 31.43 -15.92
N SER A 114 -4.53 30.19 -16.39
CA SER A 114 -4.81 29.89 -17.81
C SER A 114 -6.08 30.58 -18.32
N LEU A 115 -7.06 30.74 -17.43
CA LEU A 115 -8.32 31.44 -17.69
C LEU A 115 -8.31 32.91 -17.25
N GLN A 116 -7.14 33.42 -16.88
CA GLN A 116 -6.93 34.78 -16.38
C GLN A 116 -7.86 35.15 -15.21
N GLN A 117 -8.08 34.20 -14.30
CA GLN A 117 -8.95 34.29 -13.13
C GLN A 117 -10.45 34.44 -13.46
N LYS A 118 -10.92 33.97 -14.63
CA LYS A 118 -12.31 34.16 -15.08
C LYS A 118 -12.94 32.88 -15.61
N GLY A 119 -14.21 32.66 -15.26
CA GLY A 119 -15.00 31.54 -15.81
C GLY A 119 -14.41 30.18 -15.43
N THR A 120 -13.85 30.07 -14.23
CA THR A 120 -13.28 28.81 -13.75
C THR A 120 -14.38 27.80 -13.43
N SER A 121 -14.13 26.54 -13.77
CA SER A 121 -15.03 25.42 -13.51
C SER A 121 -14.21 24.18 -13.15
N VAL A 122 -14.69 23.43 -12.16
CA VAL A 122 -14.08 22.16 -11.72
C VAL A 122 -14.12 21.16 -12.86
N GLU A 123 -15.24 21.10 -13.57
CA GLU A 123 -15.47 20.18 -14.69
C GLU A 123 -14.49 20.42 -15.84
N ASP A 124 -14.24 21.69 -16.21
CA ASP A 124 -13.26 22.01 -17.25
C ASP A 124 -11.83 21.71 -16.80
N MET A 125 -11.47 21.99 -15.55
CA MET A 125 -10.15 21.64 -14.99
C MET A 125 -9.93 20.12 -15.04
N VAL A 126 -10.88 19.36 -14.51
CA VAL A 126 -10.87 17.89 -14.51
C VAL A 126 -10.79 17.35 -15.93
N ALA A 127 -11.56 17.91 -16.87
CA ALA A 127 -11.54 17.49 -18.26
C ALA A 127 -10.20 17.77 -18.97
N LYS A 128 -9.50 18.85 -18.62
CA LYS A 128 -8.16 19.15 -19.15
C LYS A 128 -7.10 18.23 -18.56
N LEU A 129 -7.11 18.02 -17.24
CA LEU A 129 -6.21 17.11 -16.55
C LEU A 129 -6.41 15.66 -17.01
N ALA A 130 -7.65 15.22 -17.22
CA ALA A 130 -7.94 13.86 -17.69
C ALA A 130 -7.42 13.55 -19.10
N ARG A 131 -7.08 14.56 -19.92
CA ARG A 131 -6.51 14.36 -21.27
C ARG A 131 -5.03 14.03 -21.28
N ILE A 132 -4.33 14.32 -20.18
CA ILE A 132 -2.88 14.09 -20.03
C ILE A 132 -2.60 13.00 -18.98
N SER A 133 -3.62 12.24 -18.57
CA SER A 133 -3.52 11.25 -17.50
C SER A 133 -2.47 10.18 -17.77
N ASP A 134 -2.25 9.84 -19.04
CA ASP A 134 -1.25 8.89 -19.52
C ASP A 134 0.19 9.42 -19.49
N GLN A 135 0.36 10.74 -19.34
CA GLN A 135 1.65 11.43 -19.29
C GLN A 135 2.05 11.84 -17.87
N MET A 136 1.11 11.81 -16.92
CA MET A 136 1.34 12.22 -15.53
C MET A 136 2.45 11.39 -14.86
N PHE A 137 2.50 10.08 -15.13
CA PHE A 137 3.50 9.17 -14.57
C PHE A 137 4.13 8.33 -15.69
N PRO A 138 5.19 8.83 -16.35
CA PRO A 138 5.80 8.13 -17.46
C PRO A 138 6.30 6.73 -17.10
N VAL A 139 5.99 5.74 -17.95
CA VAL A 139 6.44 4.36 -17.79
C VAL A 139 7.58 4.07 -18.76
N SER A 140 8.70 3.58 -18.24
CA SER A 140 9.83 3.06 -19.01
C SER A 140 10.11 1.61 -18.62
N TYR A 141 10.84 0.86 -19.45
CA TYR A 141 11.14 -0.53 -19.14
C TYR A 141 12.45 -1.03 -19.76
N VAL A 142 13.02 -2.06 -19.14
CA VAL A 142 14.20 -2.79 -19.62
C VAL A 142 13.92 -4.28 -19.60
N GLU A 143 14.19 -4.96 -20.73
CA GLU A 143 14.08 -6.41 -20.80
C GLU A 143 15.18 -7.10 -20.00
N ARG A 144 14.79 -8.12 -19.24
CA ARG A 144 15.67 -8.94 -18.41
C ARG A 144 15.40 -10.42 -18.65
N GLN A 145 16.34 -11.25 -18.19
CA GLN A 145 16.20 -12.69 -18.24
C GLN A 145 16.83 -13.31 -17.01
N GLN A 146 16.24 -14.40 -16.52
CA GLN A 146 16.84 -15.25 -15.50
C GLN A 146 16.79 -16.71 -15.93
N GLU A 147 17.77 -17.48 -15.46
CA GLU A 147 17.75 -18.93 -15.61
C GLU A 147 16.95 -19.53 -14.46
N ARG A 148 15.96 -20.35 -14.77
CA ARG A 148 15.26 -21.20 -13.80
C ARG A 148 15.62 -22.65 -14.08
N LEU A 149 16.03 -23.35 -13.03
CA LEU A 149 16.25 -24.79 -13.09
C LEU A 149 14.90 -25.51 -13.24
N VAL A 150 14.83 -26.41 -14.22
CA VAL A 150 13.73 -27.35 -14.40
C VAL A 150 14.22 -28.71 -13.87
N PRO A 151 13.67 -29.19 -12.74
CA PRO A 151 14.08 -30.46 -12.13
C PRO A 151 13.88 -31.61 -13.11
N VAL A 152 14.75 -32.62 -13.04
CA VAL A 152 14.56 -33.83 -13.84
C VAL A 152 13.63 -34.81 -13.14
N SER A 153 12.55 -35.22 -13.82
CA SER A 153 11.60 -36.19 -13.29
C SER A 153 12.00 -37.62 -13.68
N TYR A 154 11.91 -38.55 -12.73
CA TYR A 154 12.16 -39.98 -12.94
C TYR A 154 11.19 -40.85 -12.13
N SER A 155 11.02 -42.11 -12.52
CA SER A 155 10.17 -43.07 -11.81
C SER A 155 11.00 -44.11 -11.07
N THR A 156 10.60 -44.43 -9.84
CA THR A 156 11.12 -45.58 -9.11
C THR A 156 10.34 -46.84 -9.47
N TYR A 157 10.95 -48.00 -9.22
CA TYR A 157 10.37 -49.29 -9.57
C TYR A 157 10.49 -50.28 -8.42
N LYS A 158 9.39 -50.97 -8.13
CA LYS A 158 9.36 -52.03 -7.12
C LYS A 158 9.47 -53.42 -7.75
N PRO A 159 10.26 -54.33 -7.15
CA PRO A 159 10.36 -55.69 -7.64
C PRO A 159 9.07 -56.47 -7.38
N VAL A 160 8.66 -57.28 -8.36
CA VAL A 160 7.50 -58.18 -8.27
C VAL A 160 7.88 -59.56 -8.82
N THR A 161 7.37 -60.61 -8.18
CA THR A 161 7.50 -61.98 -8.68
C THR A 161 6.28 -62.33 -9.50
N VAL A 162 6.47 -62.63 -10.78
CA VAL A 162 5.40 -62.92 -11.74
C VAL A 162 5.50 -64.37 -12.19
N THR A 163 4.35 -65.06 -12.21
CA THR A 163 4.26 -66.39 -12.83
C THR A 163 4.07 -66.20 -14.33
N VAL A 164 5.05 -66.63 -15.13
CA VAL A 164 5.03 -66.49 -16.59
C VAL A 164 4.82 -67.83 -17.27
N VAL A 165 4.18 -67.82 -18.43
CA VAL A 165 4.01 -69.00 -19.27
C VAL A 165 5.15 -69.07 -20.28
N THR A 166 6.04 -70.06 -20.12
CA THR A 166 7.23 -70.23 -20.96
C THR A 166 6.98 -71.16 -22.14
N ARG A 167 6.03 -72.09 -22.01
CA ARG A 167 5.66 -73.03 -23.08
C ARG A 167 4.16 -73.30 -23.08
N ILE A 168 3.60 -73.41 -24.29
CA ILE A 168 2.21 -73.83 -24.53
C ILE A 168 2.27 -74.99 -25.52
N GLU A 169 1.78 -76.15 -25.11
CA GLU A 169 1.75 -77.35 -25.95
C GLU A 169 0.30 -77.83 -26.12
N SER A 170 -0.09 -78.25 -27.32
CA SER A 170 -1.42 -78.82 -27.52
C SER A 170 -1.53 -80.17 -26.83
N ALA A 171 -2.55 -80.33 -25.98
CA ALA A 171 -2.86 -81.55 -25.25
C ALA A 171 -4.02 -82.34 -25.88
N GLY A 172 -4.40 -81.99 -27.12
CA GLY A 172 -5.53 -82.60 -27.84
C GLY A 172 -6.85 -81.86 -27.67
N ILE A 173 -7.95 -82.47 -28.15
CA ILE A 173 -9.31 -81.91 -28.12
C ILE A 173 -10.16 -82.78 -27.20
N VAL A 174 -10.84 -82.16 -26.22
CA VAL A 174 -11.79 -82.85 -25.34
C VAL A 174 -13.14 -82.15 -25.47
N ASN A 175 -14.20 -82.88 -25.84
CA ASN A 175 -15.55 -82.34 -26.07
C ASN A 175 -15.58 -81.15 -27.05
N ASN A 176 -14.89 -81.26 -28.19
CA ASN A 176 -14.76 -80.20 -29.20
C ASN A 176 -14.04 -78.91 -28.74
N VAL A 177 -13.40 -78.91 -27.56
CA VAL A 177 -12.61 -77.77 -27.06
C VAL A 177 -11.12 -78.14 -27.03
N PRO A 178 -10.24 -77.36 -27.70
CA PRO A 178 -8.79 -77.54 -27.62
C PRO A 178 -8.28 -77.41 -26.18
N ARG A 179 -7.44 -78.34 -25.75
CA ARG A 179 -6.74 -78.29 -24.46
C ARG A 179 -5.25 -78.04 -24.70
N TYR A 180 -4.65 -77.32 -23.76
CA TYR A 180 -3.23 -76.99 -23.79
C TYR A 180 -2.59 -77.32 -22.44
N ASN A 181 -1.36 -77.80 -22.49
CA ASN A 181 -0.47 -77.89 -21.35
C ASN A 181 0.35 -76.60 -21.29
N TYR A 182 0.37 -75.97 -20.11
CA TYR A 182 1.10 -74.74 -19.87
C TYR A 182 2.28 -75.04 -18.94
N THR A 183 3.49 -74.70 -19.38
CA THR A 183 4.66 -74.68 -18.51
C THR A 183 4.82 -73.28 -17.95
N THR A 184 4.87 -73.17 -16.62
CA THR A 184 5.04 -71.89 -15.93
C THR A 184 6.37 -71.81 -15.18
N GLU A 185 6.90 -70.61 -15.08
CA GLU A 185 8.10 -70.28 -14.30
C GLU A 185 7.84 -69.01 -13.47
N GLN A 186 8.41 -68.90 -12.28
CA GLN A 186 8.41 -67.64 -11.54
C GLN A 186 9.63 -66.82 -11.95
N ARG A 187 9.38 -65.59 -12.41
CA ARG A 187 10.44 -64.64 -12.79
C ARG A 187 10.26 -63.32 -12.04
N ARG A 188 11.37 -62.67 -11.76
CA ARG A 188 11.39 -61.35 -11.13
C ARG A 188 11.28 -60.28 -12.22
N TYR A 189 10.31 -59.38 -12.05
CA TYR A 189 10.11 -58.20 -12.86
C TYR A 189 9.96 -56.97 -11.97
N TYR A 190 9.68 -55.83 -12.59
CA TYR A 190 9.48 -54.56 -11.93
C TYR A 190 8.20 -53.88 -12.42
N LEU A 191 7.61 -53.06 -11.54
CA LEU A 191 6.49 -52.17 -11.85
C LEU A 191 6.81 -50.76 -11.37
N PRO A 192 6.34 -49.70 -12.07
CA PRO A 192 6.46 -48.33 -11.61
C PRO A 192 5.85 -48.16 -10.20
N ASP A 193 6.48 -47.33 -9.38
CA ASP A 193 6.09 -47.10 -7.99
C ASP A 193 5.80 -45.63 -7.71
N GLU A 194 6.84 -44.79 -7.61
CA GLU A 194 6.72 -43.35 -7.33
C GLU A 194 7.38 -42.52 -8.42
N ALA A 195 6.80 -41.37 -8.75
CA ALA A 195 7.49 -40.32 -9.49
C ALA A 195 8.31 -39.48 -8.51
N ARG A 196 9.54 -39.12 -8.90
CA ARG A 196 10.47 -38.29 -8.14
C ARG A 196 11.08 -37.23 -9.04
N GLU A 197 11.55 -36.16 -8.42
CA GLU A 197 12.24 -35.05 -9.09
C GLU A 197 13.61 -34.84 -8.45
N SER A 198 14.55 -34.32 -9.23
CA SER A 198 15.90 -33.97 -8.77
C SER A 198 16.35 -32.66 -9.39
N ASP A 199 16.87 -31.76 -8.54
CA ASP A 199 17.52 -30.49 -8.93
C ASP A 199 19.02 -30.68 -9.23
N GLU A 200 19.54 -31.89 -9.01
CA GLU A 200 20.93 -32.26 -9.31
C GLU A 200 20.96 -33.39 -10.34
N GLU A 201 22.08 -33.52 -11.04
CA GLU A 201 22.38 -34.69 -11.85
C GLU A 201 22.25 -35.95 -10.99
N ILE A 202 21.44 -36.90 -11.46
CA ILE A 202 21.19 -38.14 -10.75
C ILE A 202 21.34 -39.34 -11.67
N THR A 203 22.01 -40.38 -11.17
CA THR A 203 22.06 -41.68 -11.84
C THR A 203 21.06 -42.60 -11.21
N VAL A 204 20.11 -43.10 -12.01
CA VAL A 204 19.01 -43.96 -11.56
C VAL A 204 18.98 -45.28 -12.33
N PRO A 205 18.50 -46.38 -11.72
CA PRO A 205 18.34 -47.63 -12.44
C PRO A 205 17.34 -47.49 -13.58
N LYS A 206 17.76 -47.90 -14.78
CA LYS A 206 16.97 -47.88 -15.99
C LYS A 206 16.17 -49.17 -16.12
N TYR A 207 14.95 -49.05 -16.64
CA TYR A 207 14.08 -50.19 -16.83
C TYR A 207 13.48 -50.22 -18.24
N LYS A 208 13.50 -51.40 -18.86
CA LYS A 208 12.95 -51.63 -20.19
C LYS A 208 11.61 -52.33 -20.08
N ALA A 209 10.59 -51.75 -20.72
CA ALA A 209 9.28 -52.38 -20.83
C ALA A 209 9.36 -53.66 -21.66
N VAL A 210 8.80 -54.75 -21.13
CA VAL A 210 8.71 -56.06 -21.76
C VAL A 210 7.29 -56.59 -21.69
N SER A 211 6.85 -57.23 -22.77
CA SER A 211 5.56 -57.88 -22.83
C SER A 211 5.69 -59.32 -22.34
N VAL A 212 5.03 -59.63 -21.22
CA VAL A 212 5.10 -60.93 -20.54
C VAL A 212 3.78 -61.67 -20.68
N LYS A 213 3.84 -62.94 -21.06
CA LYS A 213 2.67 -63.83 -21.10
C LYS A 213 2.41 -64.40 -19.72
N VAL A 214 1.32 -64.00 -19.09
CA VAL A 214 0.89 -64.47 -17.77
C VAL A 214 -0.34 -65.38 -17.91
N PRO A 215 -0.50 -66.39 -17.03
CA PRO A 215 -1.63 -67.31 -17.09
C PRO A 215 -2.94 -66.64 -16.66
N THR A 216 -4.04 -67.03 -17.28
CA THR A 216 -5.40 -66.71 -16.81
C THR A 216 -6.02 -67.95 -16.17
N TYR A 217 -6.65 -67.80 -15.01
CA TYR A 217 -7.20 -68.93 -14.24
C TYR A 217 -8.72 -69.00 -14.33
N SER A 218 -9.24 -70.22 -14.44
CA SER A 218 -10.67 -70.51 -14.30
C SER A 218 -10.83 -71.81 -13.50
N GLY A 219 -11.58 -71.78 -12.41
CA GLY A 219 -11.76 -72.92 -11.51
C GLY A 219 -10.44 -73.46 -10.90
N GLY A 220 -9.47 -72.58 -10.63
CA GLY A 220 -8.17 -72.94 -10.05
C GLY A 220 -7.18 -73.58 -11.03
N LYS A 221 -7.50 -73.72 -12.32
CA LYS A 221 -6.61 -74.22 -13.37
C LYS A 221 -6.32 -73.14 -14.41
N ILE A 222 -5.13 -73.20 -15.03
CA ILE A 222 -4.78 -72.31 -16.14
C ILE A 222 -5.71 -72.61 -17.31
N SER A 223 -6.38 -71.58 -17.78
CA SER A 223 -7.43 -71.62 -18.82
C SER A 223 -7.04 -70.88 -20.10
N GLY A 224 -5.94 -70.14 -20.06
CA GLY A 224 -5.44 -69.33 -21.17
C GLY A 224 -4.24 -68.50 -20.75
N THR A 225 -3.85 -67.57 -21.62
CA THR A 225 -2.81 -66.57 -21.33
C THR A 225 -3.32 -65.19 -21.69
N ARG A 226 -2.77 -64.18 -21.01
CA ARG A 226 -2.87 -62.78 -21.41
C ARG A 226 -1.48 -62.16 -21.45
N THR A 227 -1.32 -61.10 -22.22
CA THR A 227 -0.08 -60.33 -22.26
C THR A 227 -0.22 -59.14 -21.32
N GLU A 228 0.77 -58.95 -20.46
CA GLU A 228 0.88 -57.81 -19.57
C GLU A 228 2.24 -57.14 -19.76
N THR A 229 2.30 -55.83 -19.50
CA THR A 229 3.55 -55.08 -19.54
C THR A 229 4.19 -55.11 -18.16
N TYR A 230 5.43 -55.58 -18.12
CA TYR A 230 6.31 -55.53 -16.96
C TYR A 230 7.63 -54.88 -17.37
N TYR A 231 8.52 -54.68 -16.40
CA TYR A 231 9.81 -54.04 -16.64
C TYR A 231 10.95 -54.94 -16.20
N GLU A 232 12.04 -54.96 -16.98
CA GLU A 232 13.32 -55.60 -16.65
C GLU A 232 14.39 -54.52 -16.43
N ALA A 233 15.35 -54.78 -15.55
CA ALA A 233 16.47 -53.86 -15.34
C ALA A 233 17.34 -53.79 -16.61
N ASP A 234 17.69 -52.58 -17.02
CA ASP A 234 18.40 -52.27 -18.28
C ASP A 234 19.60 -51.35 -18.02
N GLY A 235 20.34 -51.66 -16.96
CA GLY A 235 21.46 -50.85 -16.48
C GLY A 235 21.00 -49.61 -15.72
N ASP A 236 21.80 -48.55 -15.80
CA ASP A 236 21.54 -47.26 -15.18
C ASP A 236 21.52 -46.17 -16.26
N GLU A 237 20.82 -45.08 -15.99
CA GLU A 237 20.86 -43.87 -16.81
C GLU A 237 21.13 -42.64 -15.95
N THR A 238 21.93 -41.73 -16.50
CA THR A 238 22.20 -40.42 -15.90
C THR A 238 21.21 -39.43 -16.47
N LEU A 239 20.51 -38.75 -15.58
CA LEU A 239 19.48 -37.78 -15.87
C LEU A 239 19.93 -36.43 -15.32
N GLU A 240 19.93 -35.42 -16.17
CA GLU A 240 20.38 -34.07 -15.84
C GLU A 240 19.17 -33.11 -15.83
N PRO A 241 19.04 -32.25 -14.81
CA PRO A 241 18.09 -31.15 -14.84
C PRO A 241 18.46 -30.18 -15.97
N THR A 242 17.47 -29.49 -16.50
CA THR A 242 17.67 -28.52 -17.58
C THR A 242 17.44 -27.11 -17.07
N THR A 243 17.93 -26.09 -17.77
CA THR A 243 17.63 -24.69 -17.46
C THR A 243 16.68 -24.11 -18.51
N GLU A 244 15.69 -23.39 -18.03
CA GLU A 244 14.78 -22.59 -18.85
C GLU A 244 15.14 -21.11 -18.67
N ILE A 245 15.20 -20.36 -19.77
CA ILE A 245 15.36 -18.91 -19.72
C ILE A 245 13.97 -18.28 -19.59
N ILE A 246 13.70 -17.68 -18.44
CA ILE A 246 12.51 -16.88 -18.22
C ILE A 246 12.83 -15.44 -18.56
N LYS A 247 12.04 -14.87 -19.47
CA LYS A 247 12.11 -13.44 -19.79
C LYS A 247 11.16 -12.69 -18.86
N TYR A 248 11.63 -11.59 -18.29
CA TYR A 248 10.82 -10.68 -17.51
C TYR A 248 11.19 -9.24 -17.88
N VAL A 249 10.38 -8.28 -17.45
CA VAL A 249 10.61 -6.87 -17.73
C VAL A 249 10.68 -6.08 -16.43
N GLU A 250 11.71 -5.26 -16.30
CA GLU A 250 11.89 -4.31 -15.21
C GLU A 250 11.26 -2.98 -15.64
N CYS A 251 10.04 -2.72 -15.18
CA CYS A 251 9.33 -1.47 -15.46
C CYS A 251 9.66 -0.43 -14.38
N THR A 252 9.75 0.83 -14.80
CA THR A 252 9.89 1.99 -13.91
C THR A 252 8.76 2.96 -14.17
N ILE A 253 7.92 3.18 -13.14
CA ILE A 253 6.95 4.28 -13.12
C ILE A 253 7.66 5.48 -12.51
N SER A 254 7.82 6.53 -13.31
CA SER A 254 8.49 7.77 -12.90
C SER A 254 7.60 8.58 -11.93
N PRO A 255 8.19 9.50 -11.12
CA PRO A 255 7.40 10.45 -10.34
C PRO A 255 6.47 11.29 -11.21
N PHE A 256 5.53 11.98 -10.57
CA PHE A 256 4.62 12.89 -11.27
C PHE A 256 5.38 13.93 -12.09
N ASP A 257 5.08 14.04 -13.38
CA ASP A 257 5.66 15.07 -14.24
C ASP A 257 4.90 16.39 -14.09
N ASN A 258 5.48 17.33 -13.33
CA ASN A 258 4.85 18.64 -13.14
C ASN A 258 4.75 19.47 -14.43
N SER A 259 5.54 19.17 -15.46
CA SER A 259 5.51 19.92 -16.72
C SER A 259 4.22 19.68 -17.52
N VAL A 260 3.61 18.49 -17.38
CA VAL A 260 2.38 18.16 -18.12
C VAL A 260 1.18 19.01 -17.70
N ILE A 261 1.17 19.55 -16.48
CA ILE A 261 0.14 20.48 -16.00
C ILE A 261 0.09 21.75 -16.84
N LEU A 262 1.26 22.32 -17.17
CA LEU A 262 1.34 23.54 -17.96
C LEU A 262 0.90 23.29 -19.40
N GLU A 263 1.24 22.13 -19.96
CA GLU A 263 0.76 21.69 -21.26
C GLU A 263 -0.77 21.50 -21.28
N ALA A 264 -1.32 20.82 -20.29
CA ALA A 264 -2.77 20.58 -20.16
C ALA A 264 -3.58 21.88 -20.15
N PHE A 265 -3.01 22.94 -19.58
CA PHE A 265 -3.63 24.27 -19.50
C PHE A 265 -3.18 25.23 -20.60
N GLY A 266 -2.28 24.82 -21.49
CA GLY A 266 -1.77 25.63 -22.61
C GLY A 266 -1.01 26.88 -22.16
N ILE A 267 -0.23 26.76 -21.07
CA ILE A 267 0.48 27.89 -20.45
C ILE A 267 1.94 27.93 -20.93
N ASP A 268 2.32 29.07 -21.52
CA ASP A 268 3.73 29.46 -21.65
C ASP A 268 4.14 30.26 -20.41
N THR A 269 4.98 29.68 -19.56
CA THR A 269 5.41 30.30 -18.30
C THR A 269 6.25 31.55 -18.49
N SER A 270 6.85 31.73 -19.67
CA SER A 270 7.66 32.90 -20.01
C SER A 270 6.85 34.07 -20.57
N ALA A 271 5.60 33.81 -20.99
CA ALA A 271 4.71 34.82 -21.52
C ALA A 271 4.27 35.81 -20.42
N GLN A 272 4.02 37.06 -20.82
CA GLN A 272 3.52 38.09 -19.92
C GLN A 272 2.06 37.84 -19.55
N TYR A 273 1.75 37.93 -18.26
CA TYR A 273 0.39 37.82 -17.77
C TYR A 273 -0.36 39.15 -17.98
N PRO A 274 -1.52 39.21 -18.67
CA PRO A 274 -2.10 40.48 -19.12
C PRO A 274 -2.46 41.50 -18.03
N GLN A 275 -2.66 41.05 -16.80
CA GLN A 275 -3.17 41.88 -15.68
C GLN A 275 -2.05 42.39 -14.77
N PHE A 276 -0.85 41.79 -14.83
CA PHE A 276 0.27 42.09 -13.95
C PHE A 276 1.55 42.23 -14.78
N ASN A 277 2.49 43.08 -14.37
CA ASN A 277 3.80 43.17 -15.03
C ASN A 277 4.73 42.01 -14.57
N LEU A 278 4.22 40.79 -14.70
CA LEU A 278 4.81 39.52 -14.29
C LEU A 278 4.55 38.47 -15.35
N THR A 279 5.38 37.43 -15.39
CA THR A 279 5.18 36.27 -16.24
C THR A 279 4.09 35.35 -15.70
N TYR A 280 3.53 34.48 -16.55
CA TYR A 280 2.61 33.43 -16.11
C TYR A 280 3.22 32.54 -15.02
N GLY A 281 4.50 32.18 -15.14
CA GLY A 281 5.19 31.39 -14.12
C GLY A 281 5.23 32.07 -12.75
N GLU A 282 5.58 33.36 -12.70
CA GLU A 282 5.59 34.15 -11.47
C GLU A 282 4.19 34.32 -10.88
N VAL A 283 3.18 34.55 -11.71
CA VAL A 283 1.79 34.72 -11.27
C VAL A 283 1.25 33.42 -10.67
N ILE A 284 1.47 32.28 -11.32
CA ILE A 284 1.05 30.97 -10.81
C ILE A 284 1.71 30.68 -9.46
N GLN A 285 3.03 30.88 -9.36
CA GLN A 285 3.75 30.63 -8.12
C GLN A 285 3.28 31.53 -6.97
N ASN A 286 3.05 32.82 -7.26
CA ASN A 286 2.54 33.76 -6.27
C ASN A 286 1.13 33.39 -5.81
N MET A 287 0.27 32.94 -6.73
CA MET A 287 -1.08 32.49 -6.39
C MET A 287 -1.08 31.20 -5.57
N ALA A 288 -0.24 30.24 -5.94
CA ALA A 288 -0.07 29.01 -5.19
C ALA A 288 0.43 29.30 -3.77
N ASN A 289 1.44 30.16 -3.63
CA ASN A 289 1.97 30.57 -2.33
C ASN A 289 0.94 31.34 -1.49
N ALA A 290 0.18 32.24 -2.11
CA ALA A 290 -0.88 32.97 -1.42
C ALA A 290 -2.00 32.04 -0.96
N LEU A 291 -2.40 31.05 -1.77
CA LEU A 291 -3.35 30.02 -1.37
C LEU A 291 -2.82 29.20 -0.19
N LYS A 292 -1.57 28.73 -0.25
CA LYS A 292 -0.91 28.04 0.87
C LYS A 292 -0.88 28.90 2.13
N MET A 293 -0.53 30.17 2.02
CA MET A 293 -0.53 31.10 3.16
C MET A 293 -1.92 31.30 3.76
N THR A 294 -2.95 31.29 2.92
CA THR A 294 -4.33 31.50 3.36
C THR A 294 -4.89 30.25 4.02
N LEU A 295 -4.54 29.07 3.52
CA LEU A 295 -4.96 27.78 4.08
C LEU A 295 -4.19 27.41 5.35
N TYR A 296 -2.89 27.70 5.38
CA TYR A 296 -1.96 27.12 6.36
C TYR A 296 -1.24 28.16 7.25
N GLY A 297 -1.43 29.46 7.03
CA GLY A 297 -0.78 30.53 7.77
C GLY A 297 0.61 30.93 7.23
N THR A 298 1.41 31.65 8.02
CA THR A 298 2.69 32.25 7.57
C THR A 298 3.64 31.24 6.92
N LEU A 299 4.27 31.63 5.81
CA LEU A 299 5.35 30.91 5.15
C LEU A 299 6.55 30.76 6.10
N GLY A 300 6.55 29.70 6.90
CA GLY A 300 7.76 29.14 7.48
C GLY A 300 8.56 28.45 6.39
N SER A 301 9.89 28.57 6.46
CA SER A 301 10.79 27.83 5.58
C SER A 301 10.58 26.32 5.78
N GLY A 302 9.94 25.64 4.83
CA GLY A 302 9.78 24.19 4.87
C GLY A 302 8.36 23.76 4.52
N THR A 303 8.18 23.47 3.24
CA THR A 303 6.99 22.88 2.62
C THR A 303 6.63 21.51 3.21
N SER A 304 5.35 21.30 3.51
CA SER A 304 4.69 20.00 3.32
C SER A 304 3.20 20.18 3.09
N VAL A 305 2.75 19.71 1.92
CA VAL A 305 1.36 19.40 1.62
C VAL A 305 0.97 18.18 2.49
N PRO A 306 -0.28 18.08 3.01
CA PRO A 306 -0.71 16.87 3.69
C PRO A 306 -0.56 15.66 2.76
N LEU A 307 0.12 14.61 3.23
CA LEU A 307 0.24 13.33 2.52
C LEU A 307 -1.14 12.66 2.40
N THR A 308 -1.46 12.07 1.25
CA THR A 308 -2.66 11.23 1.05
C THR A 308 -2.60 9.94 1.89
N ASP A 309 -3.71 9.22 2.07
CA ASP A 309 -3.71 7.99 2.88
C ASP A 309 -2.75 6.92 2.32
N ALA A 310 -2.59 6.81 0.99
CA ALA A 310 -1.62 5.91 0.35
C ALA A 310 -0.17 6.33 0.60
N GLU A 311 0.07 7.64 0.60
CA GLU A 311 1.36 8.27 0.84
C GLU A 311 1.81 8.16 2.30
N LEU A 312 0.87 8.21 3.23
CA LEU A 312 1.08 7.95 4.65
C LEU A 312 1.40 6.46 4.88
N ILE A 313 0.73 5.55 4.15
CA ILE A 313 1.01 4.10 4.20
C ILE A 313 2.41 3.80 3.64
N ALA A 314 2.78 4.36 2.49
CA ALA A 314 4.10 4.18 1.89
C ALA A 314 5.21 4.75 2.80
N PHE A 315 5.01 5.93 3.37
CA PHE A 315 5.92 6.53 4.34
C PHE A 315 6.12 5.62 5.55
N VAL A 316 5.06 5.08 6.15
CA VAL A 316 5.16 4.13 7.28
C VAL A 316 5.89 2.85 6.87
N ASN A 317 5.59 2.32 5.69
CA ASN A 317 6.20 1.09 5.20
C ASN A 317 7.71 1.25 4.98
N SER A 318 8.18 2.46 4.61
CA SER A 318 9.62 2.77 4.48
C SER A 318 10.37 2.90 5.81
N LEU A 319 9.69 2.96 6.95
CA LEU A 319 10.35 3.17 8.24
C LEU A 319 11.14 1.93 8.67
N SER A 320 12.44 2.11 8.89
CA SER A 320 13.33 1.11 9.50
C SER A 320 13.15 1.05 11.01
N CYS A 321 11.97 0.64 11.49
CA CYS A 321 11.66 0.45 12.90
C CYS A 321 10.71 -0.75 13.11
N ASN A 322 10.50 -1.13 14.38
CA ASN A 322 9.60 -2.23 14.72
C ASN A 322 8.12 -1.87 14.51
N ASP A 323 7.28 -2.90 14.47
CA ASP A 323 5.87 -2.75 14.12
C ASP A 323 5.09 -1.87 15.12
N THR A 324 5.44 -1.91 16.41
CA THR A 324 4.83 -1.02 17.41
C THR A 324 5.10 0.44 17.10
N ARG A 325 6.34 0.78 16.72
CA ARG A 325 6.69 2.13 16.32
C ARG A 325 6.00 2.53 15.02
N LYS A 326 5.92 1.63 14.04
CA LYS A 326 5.13 1.85 12.82
C LYS A 326 3.68 2.13 13.17
N HIS A 327 3.05 1.34 14.04
CA HIS A 327 1.65 1.51 14.43
C HIS A 327 1.38 2.84 15.16
N ILE A 328 2.29 3.28 16.04
CA ILE A 328 2.23 4.61 16.67
C ILE A 328 2.25 5.70 15.59
N VAL A 329 3.18 5.61 14.64
CA VAL A 329 3.31 6.60 13.56
C VAL A 329 2.11 6.55 12.61
N THR A 330 1.64 5.38 12.19
CA THR A 330 0.38 5.21 11.42
C THR A 330 -0.79 5.89 12.12
N THR A 331 -0.91 5.69 13.44
CA THR A 331 -1.98 6.29 14.24
C THR A 331 -1.86 7.81 14.26
N ALA A 332 -0.66 8.35 14.45
CA ALA A 332 -0.40 9.80 14.38
C ALA A 332 -0.76 10.39 13.00
N LEU A 333 -0.32 9.70 11.95
CA LEU A 333 -0.53 10.08 10.56
C LEU A 333 -2.01 10.03 10.15
N SER A 334 -2.81 9.15 10.75
CA SER A 334 -4.25 9.01 10.44
C SER A 334 -5.06 10.30 10.64
N LEU A 335 -4.57 11.26 11.43
CA LEU A 335 -5.23 12.55 11.66
C LEU A 335 -4.67 13.70 10.82
N VAL A 336 -3.58 13.50 10.07
CA VAL A 336 -2.94 14.53 9.24
C VAL A 336 -3.95 15.10 8.25
N GLY A 337 -4.16 16.42 8.31
CA GLY A 337 -5.12 17.13 7.46
C GLY A 337 -6.60 16.91 7.82
N LYS A 338 -6.92 16.07 8.83
CA LYS A 338 -8.32 15.71 9.18
C LYS A 338 -8.80 16.35 10.49
N VAL A 339 -7.88 16.71 11.40
CA VAL A 339 -8.21 17.25 12.72
C VAL A 339 -7.58 18.63 12.95
N PRO A 340 -8.39 19.68 13.24
CA PRO A 340 -7.90 21.04 13.43
C PRO A 340 -7.25 21.23 14.81
N TYR A 341 -6.54 22.34 14.98
CA TYR A 341 -5.98 22.70 16.27
C TYR A 341 -7.03 23.33 17.17
N PHE A 342 -7.15 22.83 18.40
CA PHE A 342 -8.01 23.43 19.41
C PHE A 342 -7.28 23.48 20.76
N TRP A 343 -7.06 24.70 21.28
CA TRP A 343 -6.35 24.89 22.55
C TRP A 343 -7.11 24.24 23.72
N GLY A 344 -6.50 23.25 24.38
CA GLY A 344 -7.14 22.45 25.42
C GLY A 344 -8.13 21.40 24.92
N GLY A 345 -8.18 21.19 23.59
CA GLY A 345 -9.01 20.18 22.95
C GLY A 345 -8.50 18.79 23.29
N LYS A 346 -9.40 17.87 23.65
CA LYS A 346 -9.04 16.55 24.19
C LYS A 346 -9.89 15.48 23.55
N SER A 347 -9.34 14.28 23.50
CA SER A 347 -10.08 13.10 23.07
C SER A 347 -9.62 11.87 23.86
N GLU A 348 -10.54 10.93 24.03
CA GLU A 348 -10.20 9.56 24.38
C GLU A 348 -9.70 8.81 23.13
N ALA A 349 -9.25 7.57 23.31
CA ALA A 349 -8.79 6.71 22.22
C ALA A 349 -9.84 6.57 21.10
N GLY A 350 -9.38 6.55 19.84
CA GLY A 350 -10.23 6.40 18.66
C GLY A 350 -10.79 7.72 18.12
N TRP A 351 -11.64 7.61 17.10
CA TRP A 351 -12.27 8.76 16.46
C TRP A 351 -13.26 9.46 17.41
N ASN A 352 -13.31 10.79 17.34
CA ASN A 352 -14.23 11.61 18.12
C ASN A 352 -15.13 12.42 17.21
N ASP A 353 -16.43 12.13 17.26
CA ASP A 353 -17.46 12.77 16.44
C ASP A 353 -17.64 14.27 16.74
N GLU A 354 -17.11 14.77 17.86
CA GLU A 354 -17.08 16.20 18.13
C GLU A 354 -16.01 16.94 17.30
N TRP A 355 -15.02 16.26 16.73
CA TRP A 355 -14.02 16.93 15.88
C TRP A 355 -14.67 17.61 14.68
N ASN A 356 -14.10 18.75 14.27
CA ASN A 356 -14.64 19.65 13.26
C ASN A 356 -15.99 20.32 13.60
N THR A 357 -16.58 20.04 14.76
CA THR A 357 -17.80 20.74 15.21
C THR A 357 -17.46 22.09 15.86
N PRO A 358 -18.27 23.14 15.69
CA PRO A 358 -18.02 24.43 16.34
C PRO A 358 -18.10 24.34 17.87
N LYS A 359 -17.02 24.69 18.57
CA LYS A 359 -16.96 24.67 20.04
C LYS A 359 -16.31 25.95 20.58
N LEU A 360 -16.81 26.43 21.71
CA LEU A 360 -16.25 27.60 22.40
C LEU A 360 -14.92 27.23 23.06
N VAL A 361 -13.86 28.00 22.79
CA VAL A 361 -12.58 27.87 23.50
C VAL A 361 -12.72 28.48 24.89
N THR A 362 -12.81 27.64 25.92
CA THR A 362 -12.99 28.07 27.33
C THR A 362 -11.69 28.04 28.14
N ALA A 363 -10.61 27.51 27.60
CA ALA A 363 -9.34 27.37 28.29
C ALA A 363 -8.69 28.73 28.55
N ALA A 364 -8.29 29.01 29.80
CA ALA A 364 -7.61 30.26 30.17
C ALA A 364 -6.17 30.29 29.63
N GLY A 365 -5.70 31.46 29.17
CA GLY A 365 -4.32 31.68 28.73
C GLY A 365 -4.05 31.54 27.22
N SER A 366 -5.07 31.26 26.40
CA SER A 366 -4.95 31.28 24.94
C SER A 366 -5.36 32.64 24.37
N SER A 367 -4.72 33.10 23.30
CA SER A 367 -5.19 34.24 22.50
C SER A 367 -6.55 33.98 21.82
N SER A 368 -7.01 32.71 21.81
CA SER A 368 -8.28 32.27 21.24
C SER A 368 -9.40 32.06 22.26
N THR A 369 -9.15 32.27 23.56
CA THR A 369 -10.17 32.14 24.61
C THR A 369 -11.37 33.05 24.33
N GLY A 370 -12.58 32.49 24.35
CA GLY A 370 -13.82 33.21 24.03
C GLY A 370 -14.21 33.20 22.55
N THR A 371 -13.43 32.56 21.67
CA THR A 371 -13.78 32.35 20.25
C THR A 371 -14.41 30.97 20.02
N ILE A 372 -15.29 30.86 19.02
CA ILE A 372 -15.79 29.56 18.54
C ILE A 372 -14.83 29.07 17.45
N ARG A 373 -14.34 27.84 17.59
CA ARG A 373 -13.45 27.19 16.62
C ARG A 373 -13.91 25.76 16.36
N PRO A 374 -13.61 25.18 15.18
CA PRO A 374 -13.74 23.74 14.97
C PRO A 374 -12.98 22.99 16.06
N TYR A 375 -13.67 22.07 16.74
CA TYR A 375 -13.06 21.30 17.81
C TYR A 375 -12.02 20.32 17.26
N GLY A 376 -10.98 20.10 18.04
CA GLY A 376 -9.83 19.29 17.62
C GLY A 376 -8.88 19.08 18.79
N LEU A 377 -7.58 19.02 18.52
CA LEU A 377 -6.56 18.66 19.51
C LEU A 377 -5.48 19.73 19.61
N ASP A 378 -5.01 20.02 20.83
CA ASP A 378 -3.74 20.73 21.02
C ASP A 378 -2.54 19.78 20.86
N CYS A 379 -1.32 20.32 20.90
CA CYS A 379 -0.09 19.55 20.68
C CYS A 379 0.05 18.36 21.63
N SER A 380 -0.12 18.58 22.93
CA SER A 380 0.02 17.55 23.95
C SER A 380 -1.16 16.57 23.97
N ARG A 381 -2.35 17.04 23.60
CA ARG A 381 -3.54 16.20 23.53
C ARG A 381 -3.55 15.34 22.27
N PHE A 382 -2.93 15.81 21.20
CA PHE A 382 -2.64 15.01 20.03
C PHE A 382 -1.67 13.87 20.37
N THR A 383 -0.51 14.16 20.97
CA THR A 383 0.45 13.10 21.31
C THR A 383 -0.13 12.10 22.31
N ASP A 384 -0.86 12.55 23.34
CA ASP A 384 -1.58 11.67 24.27
C ASP A 384 -2.62 10.79 23.56
N TRP A 385 -3.39 11.37 22.63
CA TRP A 385 -4.36 10.62 21.84
C TRP A 385 -3.72 9.53 20.98
N VAL A 386 -2.56 9.80 20.36
CA VAL A 386 -1.84 8.80 19.55
C VAL A 386 -1.49 7.59 20.39
N TYR A 387 -0.89 7.79 21.57
CA TYR A 387 -0.49 6.69 22.44
C TYR A 387 -1.68 5.94 23.05
N LYS A 388 -2.77 6.64 23.37
CA LYS A 388 -4.00 6.02 23.82
C LYS A 388 -4.63 5.15 22.75
N THR A 389 -4.64 5.62 21.51
CA THR A 389 -5.28 4.92 20.39
C THR A 389 -4.43 3.76 19.90
N ALA A 390 -3.11 3.96 19.76
CA ALA A 390 -2.20 2.93 19.26
C ALA A 390 -1.94 1.83 20.30
N LEU A 391 -1.77 2.20 21.58
CA LEU A 391 -1.25 1.28 22.60
C LEU A 391 -2.13 1.19 23.86
N GLY A 392 -3.26 1.92 23.92
CA GLY A 392 -4.14 1.90 25.09
C GLY A 392 -3.57 2.62 26.33
N ILE A 393 -2.49 3.41 26.18
CA ILE A 393 -1.80 4.07 27.30
C ILE A 393 -1.83 5.59 27.19
N SER A 394 -1.96 6.27 28.33
CA SER A 394 -1.83 7.72 28.42
C SER A 394 -0.37 8.09 28.71
N ILE A 395 0.18 9.03 27.95
CA ILE A 395 1.51 9.59 28.21
C ILE A 395 1.46 10.89 29.02
N GLN A 396 0.32 11.17 29.67
CA GLN A 396 -0.02 12.37 30.42
C GLN A 396 -0.63 13.50 29.59
N ALA A 397 -1.43 14.30 30.29
CA ALA A 397 -2.06 15.51 29.81
C ALA A 397 -1.12 16.71 29.94
N GLY A 398 -0.81 17.38 28.83
CA GLY A 398 0.04 18.57 28.81
C GLY A 398 1.50 18.27 28.47
N SER A 399 2.11 19.14 27.68
CA SER A 399 3.48 18.99 27.17
C SER A 399 4.51 18.90 28.30
N TRP A 400 4.33 19.67 29.38
CA TRP A 400 5.27 19.64 30.50
C TRP A 400 5.20 18.32 31.28
N ALA A 401 3.99 17.79 31.48
CA ALA A 401 3.81 16.50 32.12
C ALA A 401 4.46 15.38 31.29
N GLN A 402 4.25 15.39 29.97
CA GLN A 402 4.92 14.46 29.05
C GLN A 402 6.45 14.59 29.08
N TYR A 403 6.98 15.82 29.15
CA TYR A 403 8.41 16.06 29.27
C TYR A 403 9.02 15.48 30.55
N THR A 404 8.35 15.69 31.69
CA THR A 404 8.79 15.10 32.97
C THR A 404 8.56 13.59 33.05
N SER A 405 7.58 13.07 32.30
CA SER A 405 7.23 11.64 32.18
C SER A 405 7.88 10.96 30.98
N SER A 406 9.07 11.40 30.60
CA SER A 406 9.88 10.82 29.53
C SER A 406 11.37 10.86 29.92
N THR A 407 12.21 10.11 29.22
CA THR A 407 13.67 10.11 29.41
C THR A 407 14.35 10.84 28.26
N PRO A 408 15.42 11.63 28.52
CA PRO A 408 16.18 12.27 27.45
C PRO A 408 16.88 11.22 26.60
N ILE A 409 16.97 11.46 25.29
CA ILE A 409 17.68 10.60 24.32
C ILE A 409 18.59 11.46 23.45
N SER A 410 19.66 10.85 22.94
CA SER A 410 20.52 11.45 21.92
C SER A 410 19.90 11.34 20.53
N GLU A 411 20.44 12.10 19.58
CA GLU A 411 20.03 12.04 18.18
C GLU A 411 20.26 10.65 17.56
N ALA A 412 21.34 9.97 17.95
CA ALA A 412 21.63 8.60 17.50
C ALA A 412 20.66 7.55 18.07
N GLU A 413 19.98 7.86 19.17
CA GLU A 413 18.98 6.99 19.79
C GLU A 413 17.56 7.27 19.30
N LEU A 414 17.37 8.32 18.48
CA LEU A 414 16.07 8.78 18.02
C LEU A 414 15.43 7.74 17.10
N LEU A 415 14.24 7.28 17.47
CA LEU A 415 13.47 6.28 16.71
C LEU A 415 12.03 6.74 16.51
N PRO A 416 11.36 6.32 15.41
CA PRO A 416 9.98 6.70 15.15
C PRO A 416 9.07 6.43 16.36
N GLY A 417 8.18 7.38 16.65
CA GLY A 417 7.38 7.42 17.87
C GLY A 417 7.99 8.23 19.01
N ASP A 418 9.30 8.47 19.06
CA ASP A 418 9.89 9.31 20.13
C ASP A 418 9.39 10.76 20.05
N LEU A 419 9.52 11.53 21.15
CA LEU A 419 9.00 12.89 21.24
C LEU A 419 10.08 13.95 21.08
N GLY A 420 9.72 15.06 20.43
CA GLY A 420 10.52 16.28 20.35
C GLY A 420 9.81 17.41 21.09
N PHE A 421 10.49 18.05 22.04
CA PHE A 421 9.93 19.16 22.81
C PHE A 421 10.60 20.48 22.48
N LEU A 422 9.80 21.51 22.20
CA LEU A 422 10.29 22.89 22.13
C LEU A 422 10.14 23.53 23.51
N LEU A 423 11.24 24.05 24.06
CA LEU A 423 11.26 24.74 25.35
C LEU A 423 11.17 26.26 25.16
N ASN A 424 10.50 26.94 26.09
CA ASN A 424 10.56 28.40 26.22
C ASN A 424 11.72 28.87 27.09
N ASP A 425 11.96 30.18 27.06
CA ASP A 425 12.94 30.88 27.90
C ASP A 425 12.72 30.66 29.41
N GLY A 426 11.50 30.28 29.82
CA GLY A 426 11.15 29.92 31.20
C GLY A 426 11.53 28.49 31.60
N GLY A 427 12.10 27.69 30.68
CA GLY A 427 12.49 26.30 30.93
C GLY A 427 11.32 25.31 30.96
N THR A 428 10.14 25.72 30.50
CA THR A 428 8.95 24.86 30.34
C THR A 428 8.72 24.55 28.86
N THR A 429 7.83 23.60 28.55
CA THR A 429 7.55 23.20 27.16
C THR A 429 6.48 24.07 26.52
N ASP A 430 6.79 24.63 25.35
CA ASP A 430 5.83 25.33 24.50
C ASP A 430 5.10 24.38 23.55
N HIS A 431 5.81 23.36 23.05
CA HIS A 431 5.28 22.49 22.01
C HIS A 431 5.85 21.07 22.10
N VAL A 432 5.11 20.09 21.59
CA VAL A 432 5.51 18.67 21.55
C VAL A 432 5.11 18.05 20.21
N LEU A 433 6.00 17.21 19.68
CA LEU A 433 5.90 16.57 18.38
C LEU A 433 6.24 15.08 18.50
N ILE A 434 5.69 14.25 17.61
CA ILE A 434 6.06 12.83 17.46
C ILE A 434 7.01 12.69 16.27
N PHE A 435 8.17 12.07 16.48
CA PHE A 435 9.12 11.78 15.42
C PHE A 435 8.55 10.71 14.48
N ALA A 436 8.38 11.05 13.21
CA ALA A 436 7.78 10.19 12.20
C ALA A 436 8.82 9.31 11.50
N GLY A 437 10.07 9.79 11.43
CA GLY A 437 11.14 9.16 10.66
C GLY A 437 11.97 10.20 9.91
N TYR A 438 12.83 9.73 9.01
CA TYR A 438 13.60 10.58 8.11
C TYR A 438 12.99 10.56 6.71
N ASP A 439 13.04 11.68 5.99
CA ASP A 439 12.79 11.67 4.55
C ASP A 439 14.01 11.15 3.77
N GLU A 440 13.85 10.99 2.46
CA GLU A 440 14.91 10.53 1.54
C GLU A 440 16.16 11.43 1.56
N SER A 441 15.99 12.70 1.94
CA SER A 441 17.09 13.67 2.07
C SER A 441 17.74 13.65 3.46
N GLY A 442 17.30 12.74 4.35
CA GLY A 442 17.83 12.61 5.70
C GLY A 442 17.32 13.66 6.69
N ASN A 443 16.28 14.43 6.35
CA ASN A 443 15.69 15.39 7.28
C ASN A 443 14.69 14.71 8.20
N ARG A 444 14.67 15.12 9.47
CA ARG A 444 13.69 14.63 10.45
C ARG A 444 12.28 15.09 10.08
N LYS A 445 11.33 14.16 10.07
CA LYS A 445 9.90 14.45 9.94
C LYS A 445 9.20 14.28 11.27
N TRP A 446 8.28 15.19 11.53
CA TRP A 446 7.55 15.27 12.79
C TRP A 446 6.06 15.40 12.53
N VAL A 447 5.25 14.58 13.18
CA VAL A 447 3.80 14.75 13.21
C VAL A 447 3.42 15.54 14.45
N HIS A 448 2.65 16.60 14.29
CA HIS A 448 2.19 17.41 15.42
C HIS A 448 0.93 18.21 15.10
N SER A 449 0.22 18.62 16.16
CA SER A 449 -0.88 19.58 16.07
C SER A 449 -0.39 20.98 16.40
N GLU A 450 -0.44 21.91 15.45
CA GLU A 450 0.06 23.28 15.59
C GLU A 450 -1.07 24.32 15.53
N GLY A 451 -0.92 25.38 16.34
CA GLY A 451 -1.85 26.51 16.36
C GLY A 451 -2.03 27.14 14.98
N GLY A 452 -3.25 27.09 14.46
CA GLY A 452 -3.59 27.66 13.15
C GLY A 452 -3.47 26.68 11.97
N VAL A 453 -2.93 25.47 12.20
CA VAL A 453 -2.78 24.43 11.16
C VAL A 453 -3.60 23.18 11.51
N GLY A 454 -3.53 22.70 12.76
CA GLY A 454 -4.02 21.37 13.12
C GLY A 454 -2.97 20.29 12.95
N VAL A 455 -3.41 19.03 12.85
CA VAL A 455 -2.51 17.88 12.73
C VAL A 455 -1.89 17.86 11.34
N HIS A 456 -0.56 17.91 11.28
CA HIS A 456 0.20 17.85 10.04
C HIS A 456 1.57 17.19 10.27
N ILE A 457 2.30 16.95 9.19
CA ILE A 457 3.66 16.42 9.20
C ILE A 457 4.60 17.39 8.49
N ASN A 458 5.73 17.76 9.10
CA ASN A 458 6.75 18.60 8.46
C ASN A 458 8.14 18.40 9.09
N THR A 459 9.13 19.16 8.59
CA THR A 459 10.37 19.46 9.31
C THR A 459 10.28 20.91 9.77
N PRO A 460 9.97 21.20 11.05
CA PRO A 460 9.75 22.58 11.47
C PRO A 460 11.06 23.37 11.48
N GLY A 461 11.01 24.68 11.23
CA GLY A 461 12.21 25.54 11.21
C GLY A 461 12.97 25.62 12.55
N TYR A 462 12.36 25.14 13.65
CA TYR A 462 12.97 25.01 14.96
C TYR A 462 13.45 23.59 15.30
N ASP A 463 13.45 22.65 14.33
CA ASP A 463 13.83 21.24 14.50
C ASP A 463 15.14 21.06 15.28
N SER A 464 16.16 21.84 14.96
CA SER A 464 17.48 21.79 15.61
C SER A 464 17.47 22.17 17.10
N LYS A 465 16.38 22.77 17.60
CA LYS A 465 16.21 23.17 19.00
C LYS A 465 15.36 22.18 19.81
N LEU A 466 14.84 21.13 19.18
CA LEU A 466 13.99 20.16 19.86
C LEU A 466 14.80 19.34 20.87
N VAL A 467 14.29 19.27 22.09
CA VAL A 467 14.80 18.35 23.12
C VAL A 467 14.16 16.98 22.89
N LEU A 468 14.99 16.02 22.50
CA LEU A 468 14.56 14.66 22.15
C LEU A 468 14.35 13.83 23.40
N ARG A 469 13.19 13.16 23.50
CA ARG A 469 12.84 12.33 24.65
C ARG A 469 12.05 11.10 24.24
N ARG A 470 12.22 10.01 24.98
CA ARG A 470 11.43 8.79 24.85
C ARG A 470 10.39 8.72 25.97
N PRO A 471 9.09 8.61 25.67
CA PRO A 471 8.04 8.46 26.69
C PRO A 471 8.30 7.30 27.65
N SER A 472 8.17 7.57 28.95
CA SER A 472 8.33 6.55 30.00
C SER A 472 7.05 5.71 30.11
N GLY A 473 7.19 4.43 30.46
CA GLY A 473 6.04 3.54 30.63
C GLY A 473 5.45 2.99 29.32
N VAL A 474 6.08 3.29 28.18
CA VAL A 474 5.73 2.73 26.87
C VAL A 474 6.60 1.52 26.58
N ASN A 475 5.98 0.36 26.34
CA ASN A 475 6.70 -0.81 25.85
C ASN A 475 6.82 -0.75 24.31
N PHE A 476 7.88 -0.11 23.81
CA PHE A 476 8.14 -0.02 22.36
C PHE A 476 8.50 -1.35 21.70
N SER A 477 8.74 -2.40 22.48
CA SER A 477 9.04 -3.75 21.97
C SER A 477 7.87 -4.71 22.17
N GLN A 478 6.70 -4.23 22.59
CA GLN A 478 5.51 -5.07 22.56
C GLN A 478 5.20 -5.44 21.12
N ASP A 479 4.84 -6.69 20.86
CA ASP A 479 4.27 -7.05 19.56
C ASP A 479 2.96 -6.26 19.39
N VAL A 480 2.63 -5.90 18.14
CA VAL A 480 1.34 -5.23 17.82
C VAL A 480 0.22 -6.25 17.86
N GLY A 481 0.14 -6.99 18.96
CA GLY A 481 -1.03 -7.73 19.35
C GLY A 481 -2.00 -6.77 19.98
N SER A 482 -3.16 -6.60 19.35
CA SER A 482 -4.25 -5.96 20.07
C SER A 482 -4.56 -6.82 21.31
N PRO A 483 -4.54 -6.27 22.53
CA PRO A 483 -4.85 -7.01 23.75
C PRO A 483 -6.27 -7.61 23.74
N ALA A 484 -7.09 -7.26 22.75
CA ALA A 484 -8.37 -7.91 22.47
C ALA A 484 -8.25 -9.36 21.94
N TYR A 485 -7.10 -9.76 21.37
CA TYR A 485 -6.92 -11.06 20.69
C TYR A 485 -5.93 -12.01 21.38
N GLY A 486 -5.25 -11.59 22.45
CA GLY A 486 -4.32 -12.42 23.23
C GLY A 486 -2.88 -12.43 22.69
N GLU A 487 -2.11 -13.45 23.05
CA GLU A 487 -0.74 -13.67 22.55
C GLU A 487 -0.78 -14.42 21.21
N PRO A 488 0.06 -14.05 20.23
CA PRO A 488 0.19 -14.81 18.99
C PRO A 488 0.80 -16.19 19.26
N LEU A 489 0.43 -17.18 18.44
CA LEU A 489 1.02 -18.52 18.47
C LEU A 489 2.48 -18.48 18.00
N TYR A 490 2.76 -17.73 16.94
CA TYR A 490 4.10 -17.45 16.41
C TYR A 490 4.04 -16.32 15.38
N SER A 491 5.21 -15.79 14.99
CA SER A 491 5.36 -14.86 13.87
C SER A 491 6.09 -15.50 12.69
N LEU A 492 5.88 -14.97 11.48
CA LEU A 492 6.68 -15.30 10.30
C LEU A 492 6.88 -14.07 9.41
N GLU A 493 8.03 -14.01 8.73
CA GLU A 493 8.25 -13.06 7.64
C GLU A 493 7.38 -13.47 6.47
N VAL A 494 6.46 -12.59 6.07
CA VAL A 494 5.58 -12.80 4.93
C VAL A 494 5.93 -11.86 3.80
N ASN A 495 5.70 -12.35 2.60
CA ASN A 495 5.62 -11.54 1.42
C ASN A 495 4.15 -11.34 1.08
N VAL A 496 3.70 -10.09 1.17
CA VAL A 496 2.31 -9.69 1.02
C VAL A 496 2.08 -9.15 -0.40
N THR A 497 1.07 -9.66 -1.07
CA THR A 497 0.49 -9.08 -2.28
C THR A 497 -1.00 -8.82 -2.08
N HIS A 498 -1.65 -8.20 -3.06
CA HIS A 498 -3.08 -7.93 -3.03
C HIS A 498 -3.76 -8.49 -4.27
N TYR A 499 -5.01 -8.92 -4.13
CA TYR A 499 -5.82 -9.40 -5.23
C TYR A 499 -7.26 -8.90 -5.11
N CYS A 500 -7.95 -8.83 -6.24
CA CYS A 500 -9.39 -8.57 -6.28
C CYS A 500 -10.13 -9.71 -6.99
N ALA A 501 -11.45 -9.67 -7.00
CA ALA A 501 -12.29 -10.73 -7.58
C ALA A 501 -12.38 -10.72 -9.11
N CYS A 502 -11.54 -9.94 -9.81
CA CYS A 502 -11.60 -9.79 -11.25
C CYS A 502 -11.01 -11.00 -11.98
N THR A 503 -11.29 -11.12 -13.28
CA THR A 503 -10.75 -12.20 -14.11
C THR A 503 -9.26 -12.10 -14.38
N LYS A 504 -8.65 -10.91 -14.20
CA LYS A 504 -7.19 -10.76 -14.30
C LYS A 504 -6.50 -11.46 -13.11
N CYS A 505 -6.92 -11.15 -11.88
CA CYS A 505 -6.34 -11.74 -10.66
C CYS A 505 -6.73 -13.22 -10.47
N CYS A 506 -7.99 -13.57 -10.69
CA CYS A 506 -8.52 -14.91 -10.38
C CYS A 506 -8.69 -15.82 -11.61
N GLY A 507 -8.29 -15.37 -12.80
CA GLY A 507 -8.46 -16.10 -14.05
C GLY A 507 -9.90 -16.09 -14.61
N PRO A 508 -10.15 -16.80 -15.73
CA PRO A 508 -11.41 -16.74 -16.48
C PRO A 508 -12.63 -17.26 -15.72
N ASN A 509 -12.42 -17.98 -14.61
CA ASN A 509 -13.47 -18.54 -13.77
C ASN A 509 -13.76 -17.70 -12.52
N ALA A 510 -13.31 -16.44 -12.47
CA ALA A 510 -13.54 -15.54 -11.35
C ALA A 510 -15.04 -15.39 -11.03
N LYS A 511 -15.44 -15.81 -9.82
CA LYS A 511 -16.84 -15.78 -9.34
C LYS A 511 -17.01 -14.95 -8.06
N GLY A 512 -15.92 -14.40 -7.51
CA GLY A 512 -15.92 -13.75 -6.20
C GLY A 512 -16.28 -14.70 -5.05
N ILE A 513 -16.01 -15.99 -5.22
CA ILE A 513 -16.22 -17.03 -4.22
C ILE A 513 -14.84 -17.60 -3.87
N THR A 514 -14.50 -17.58 -2.59
CA THR A 514 -13.24 -18.10 -2.08
C THR A 514 -13.22 -19.63 -2.09
N ALA A 515 -12.04 -20.23 -2.00
CA ALA A 515 -11.87 -21.68 -1.90
C ALA A 515 -12.57 -22.30 -0.67
N SER A 516 -12.84 -21.52 0.39
CA SER A 516 -13.66 -21.98 1.53
C SER A 516 -15.17 -21.97 1.26
N GLY A 517 -15.60 -21.49 0.09
CA GLY A 517 -17.00 -21.38 -0.34
C GLY A 517 -17.72 -20.11 0.11
N LYS A 518 -17.01 -19.15 0.73
CA LYS A 518 -17.58 -17.85 1.14
C LYS A 518 -17.53 -16.86 -0.02
N LYS A 519 -18.44 -15.88 -0.01
CA LYS A 519 -18.27 -14.69 -0.85
C LYS A 519 -17.07 -13.91 -0.32
N VAL A 520 -16.16 -13.54 -1.22
CA VAL A 520 -14.96 -12.80 -0.86
C VAL A 520 -15.32 -11.42 -0.26
N ALA A 521 -14.57 -10.99 0.76
CA ALA A 521 -14.77 -9.71 1.44
C ALA A 521 -13.47 -9.20 2.08
N VAL A 522 -13.42 -7.91 2.37
CA VAL A 522 -12.29 -7.28 3.10
C VAL A 522 -12.07 -7.99 4.44
N GLY A 523 -10.81 -8.18 4.81
CA GLY A 523 -10.42 -8.98 5.97
C GLY A 523 -10.21 -10.46 5.66
N MET A 524 -10.28 -10.87 4.39
CA MET A 524 -9.93 -12.22 3.93
C MET A 524 -8.57 -12.25 3.22
N VAL A 525 -7.85 -13.36 3.37
CA VAL A 525 -6.58 -13.61 2.67
C VAL A 525 -6.57 -14.98 1.97
N ALA A 526 -5.78 -15.08 0.90
CA ALA A 526 -5.38 -16.33 0.28
C ALA A 526 -3.98 -16.73 0.76
N MET A 527 -3.80 -17.99 1.16
CA MET A 527 -2.53 -18.56 1.62
C MET A 527 -2.45 -20.04 1.24
N SER A 528 -1.26 -20.64 1.36
CA SER A 528 -1.01 -22.08 1.19
C SER A 528 -1.98 -22.96 2.00
N SER A 529 -2.33 -24.14 1.48
CA SER A 529 -3.17 -25.11 2.19
C SER A 529 -2.56 -25.61 3.51
N TYR A 530 -1.27 -25.36 3.74
CA TYR A 530 -0.63 -25.52 5.05
C TYR A 530 -1.44 -24.81 6.17
N TYR A 531 -2.04 -23.66 5.88
CA TYR A 531 -2.92 -22.94 6.79
C TYR A 531 -4.38 -23.31 6.56
N PRO A 532 -5.04 -24.05 7.49
CA PRO A 532 -6.45 -24.40 7.34
C PRO A 532 -7.33 -23.15 7.27
N PHE A 533 -8.47 -23.24 6.58
CA PHE A 533 -9.43 -22.13 6.54
C PHE A 533 -9.88 -21.72 7.95
N GLY A 534 -10.05 -20.42 8.17
CA GLY A 534 -10.34 -19.84 9.49
C GLY A 534 -9.12 -19.47 10.32
N THR A 535 -7.91 -19.80 9.84
CA THR A 535 -6.66 -19.30 10.43
C THR A 535 -6.69 -17.78 10.51
N GLN A 536 -6.28 -17.24 11.66
CA GLN A 536 -6.24 -15.80 11.91
C GLN A 536 -4.80 -15.30 11.87
N ILE A 537 -4.55 -14.33 10.99
CA ILE A 537 -3.23 -13.74 10.74
C ILE A 537 -3.33 -12.22 10.86
N MET A 538 -2.47 -11.63 11.66
CA MET A 538 -2.36 -10.18 11.84
C MET A 538 -1.22 -9.65 10.96
N ILE A 539 -1.51 -8.65 10.15
CA ILE A 539 -0.54 -7.96 9.30
C ILE A 539 -0.73 -6.46 9.51
N ASN A 540 0.33 -5.74 9.90
CA ASN A 540 0.30 -4.29 10.14
C ASN A 540 -0.85 -3.82 11.06
N GLY A 541 -1.20 -4.63 12.08
CA GLY A 541 -2.27 -4.32 13.04
C GLY A 541 -3.70 -4.60 12.55
N VAL A 542 -3.86 -5.16 11.34
CA VAL A 542 -5.17 -5.61 10.82
C VAL A 542 -5.26 -7.13 10.88
N MET A 543 -6.35 -7.63 11.47
CA MET A 543 -6.62 -9.06 11.59
C MET A 543 -7.32 -9.57 10.33
N TYR A 544 -6.71 -10.55 9.68
CA TYR A 544 -7.24 -11.23 8.51
C TYR A 544 -7.59 -12.68 8.81
N THR A 545 -8.49 -13.23 8.00
CA THR A 545 -8.87 -14.65 8.05
C THR A 545 -8.50 -15.35 6.75
N VAL A 546 -7.80 -16.47 6.85
CA VAL A 546 -7.51 -17.34 5.71
C VAL A 546 -8.81 -18.00 5.25
N GLU A 547 -9.31 -17.58 4.10
CA GLU A 547 -10.56 -18.10 3.51
C GLU A 547 -10.38 -18.53 2.06
N ASP A 548 -9.23 -18.25 1.45
CA ASP A 548 -8.98 -18.54 0.05
C ASP A 548 -7.63 -19.24 -0.19
N ARG A 549 -7.42 -19.67 -1.44
CA ARG A 549 -6.22 -20.32 -1.94
C ARG A 549 -5.75 -19.63 -3.20
N GLY A 550 -4.44 -19.50 -3.33
CA GLY A 550 -3.83 -18.96 -4.53
C GLY A 550 -3.45 -20.04 -5.54
N GLY A 551 -2.83 -19.61 -6.66
CA GLY A 551 -2.23 -20.52 -7.63
C GLY A 551 -1.02 -21.28 -7.06
N SER A 552 -0.34 -22.07 -7.91
CA SER A 552 0.82 -22.89 -7.52
C SER A 552 1.93 -22.10 -6.79
N GLY A 553 2.13 -20.82 -7.14
CA GLY A 553 3.09 -19.94 -6.47
C GLY A 553 2.77 -19.61 -5.01
N ILE A 554 1.49 -19.64 -4.60
CA ILE A 554 1.06 -19.42 -3.21
C ILE A 554 0.99 -20.74 -2.46
N GLU A 555 0.52 -21.79 -3.14
CA GLU A 555 0.41 -23.12 -2.52
C GLU A 555 1.76 -23.66 -2.06
N ASN A 556 2.81 -23.44 -2.86
CA ASN A 556 4.18 -23.90 -2.59
C ASN A 556 4.98 -22.98 -1.65
N ASN A 557 4.41 -21.84 -1.20
CA ASN A 557 5.11 -20.88 -0.34
C ASN A 557 4.26 -20.47 0.86
N ILE A 558 4.57 -21.04 2.03
CA ILE A 558 3.87 -20.76 3.30
C ILE A 558 4.05 -19.31 3.81
N ALA A 559 4.98 -18.55 3.22
CA ALA A 559 5.22 -17.15 3.55
C ALA A 559 4.52 -16.17 2.59
N ARG A 560 3.87 -16.64 1.51
CA ARG A 560 3.12 -15.78 0.59
C ARG A 560 1.69 -15.56 1.11
N VAL A 561 1.30 -14.29 1.21
CA VAL A 561 -0.04 -13.88 1.62
C VAL A 561 -0.61 -12.94 0.58
N ASP A 562 -1.79 -13.27 0.07
CA ASP A 562 -2.53 -12.41 -0.86
C ASP A 562 -3.74 -11.83 -0.12
N ILE A 563 -3.74 -10.52 0.14
CA ILE A 563 -4.84 -9.82 0.82
C ILE A 563 -5.91 -9.45 -0.19
N PHE A 564 -7.17 -9.79 0.12
CA PHE A 564 -8.28 -9.38 -0.73
C PHE A 564 -8.58 -7.89 -0.56
N VAL A 565 -8.69 -7.21 -1.70
CA VAL A 565 -9.25 -5.86 -1.80
C VAL A 565 -10.37 -5.81 -2.84
N PRO A 566 -11.35 -4.90 -2.70
CA PRO A 566 -12.49 -4.83 -3.61
C PRO A 566 -12.13 -4.43 -5.05
N ASP A 567 -11.08 -3.64 -5.23
CA ASP A 567 -10.72 -3.01 -6.49
C ASP A 567 -9.35 -3.46 -7.03
N HIS A 568 -9.25 -3.63 -8.36
CA HIS A 568 -8.02 -4.08 -9.02
C HIS A 568 -6.91 -3.04 -8.92
N ASN A 569 -7.24 -1.78 -9.16
CA ASN A 569 -6.25 -0.71 -9.13
C ASN A 569 -5.78 -0.47 -7.69
N GLU A 570 -6.67 -0.59 -6.70
CA GLU A 570 -6.29 -0.61 -5.28
C GLU A 570 -5.24 -1.69 -4.99
N ALA A 571 -5.42 -2.90 -5.51
CA ALA A 571 -4.44 -3.97 -5.34
C ALA A 571 -3.07 -3.59 -5.92
N LEU A 572 -3.04 -3.01 -7.12
CA LEU A 572 -1.82 -2.53 -7.77
C LEU A 572 -1.16 -1.37 -6.99
N ARG A 573 -1.95 -0.42 -6.48
CA ARG A 573 -1.45 0.73 -5.69
C ARG A 573 -0.84 0.31 -4.36
N LEU A 574 -1.45 -0.67 -3.67
CA LEU A 574 -0.91 -1.23 -2.43
C LEU A 574 0.37 -2.03 -2.68
N GLY A 575 0.52 -2.57 -3.89
CA GLY A 575 1.73 -3.24 -4.35
C GLY A 575 2.07 -4.49 -3.55
N ARG A 576 3.36 -4.85 -3.60
CA ARG A 576 3.95 -5.99 -2.92
C ARG A 576 4.96 -5.52 -1.89
N PHE A 577 4.94 -6.10 -0.70
CA PHE A 577 5.90 -5.77 0.35
C PHE A 577 6.20 -6.95 1.27
N ASN A 578 7.32 -6.89 1.97
CA ASN A 578 7.66 -7.86 3.01
C ASN A 578 7.38 -7.26 4.39
N THR A 579 6.84 -8.06 5.30
CA THR A 579 6.62 -7.65 6.69
C THR A 579 6.52 -8.87 7.61
N THR A 580 6.62 -8.64 8.92
CA THR A 580 6.25 -9.64 9.92
C THR A 580 4.73 -9.81 9.98
N ALA A 581 4.27 -11.04 9.96
CA ALA A 581 2.89 -11.40 10.29
C ALA A 581 2.82 -12.26 11.55
N TYR A 582 1.70 -12.17 12.26
CA TYR A 582 1.49 -12.89 13.51
C TYR A 582 0.30 -13.83 13.39
N ILE A 583 0.50 -15.12 13.67
CA ILE A 583 -0.55 -16.12 13.63
C ILE A 583 -1.20 -16.25 15.00
N TYR A 584 -2.50 -16.02 15.06
CA TYR A 584 -3.29 -16.04 16.32
C TYR A 584 -4.09 -17.31 16.51
N ARG A 585 -4.50 -17.93 15.40
CA ARG A 585 -5.30 -19.15 15.42
C ARG A 585 -5.01 -19.97 14.18
N ILE A 586 -4.91 -21.28 14.33
CA ILE A 586 -4.83 -22.23 13.21
C ILE A 586 -6.21 -22.86 13.01
N GLY A 587 -6.82 -22.59 11.85
CA GLY A 587 -8.13 -23.14 11.48
C GLY A 587 -9.34 -22.52 12.22
N ARG A 588 -10.51 -23.11 11.99
CA ARG A 588 -11.78 -22.78 12.65
C ARG A 588 -11.95 -23.48 13.98
#